data_AF-A0A7S0W3D7-F1
#
_entry.id   AF-A0A7S0W3D7-F1
#
_cell.length_a   1.000
_cell.length_b   1.000
_cell.length_c   1.000
_cell.angle_alpha   90.00
_cell.angle_beta   90.00
_cell.angle_gamma   90.00
#
_symmetry.space_group_name_H-M   'P 1'
#
loop_
_entity.id
_entity.type
_entity.pdbx_description
1 polymer ?
#
loop_
_entity_poly.entity_id
_entity_poly.type
_entity_poly.pdbx_seq_one_letter_code
_entity_poly.pdbx_strand_id
1 'polypeptide(L)'
;RGTCPCGVGMVVEPQDPGPRGMCHVAEVKQGGSLAQHGVVRVGDKLAEVDGVSCVGTLRDRIKGMVVGPRGTSVRLLLLRERPGGPPQEIRVEVVRAVGA
;
A
#
# COMPACT_ATOMS: atom_id res chain seq x y z
N ARG A 1 25.47 -5.88 -9.78
CA ARG A 1 24.37 -4.96 -10.18
C ARG A 1 23.40 -4.86 -9.01
N GLY A 2 23.53 -3.83 -8.18
CA GLY A 2 22.61 -3.62 -7.05
C GLY A 2 21.28 -3.11 -7.58
N THR A 3 20.19 -3.85 -7.39
CA THR A 3 18.86 -3.33 -7.64
C THR A 3 18.55 -2.31 -6.56
N CYS A 4 18.33 -1.05 -6.93
CA CYS A 4 17.85 -0.05 -5.99
C CYS A 4 16.48 -0.53 -5.45
N PRO A 5 16.30 -0.62 -4.11
CA PRO A 5 15.01 -0.99 -3.56
C PRO A 5 13.98 0.08 -3.96
N CYS A 6 12.90 -0.38 -4.60
CA CYS A 6 11.84 0.47 -5.12
C CYS A 6 10.54 0.15 -4.40
N GLY A 7 9.78 1.17 -4.03
CA GLY A 7 8.43 1.03 -3.52
C GLY A 7 7.39 1.06 -4.64
N VAL A 8 6.16 1.39 -4.27
CA VAL A 8 5.00 1.50 -5.19
C VAL A 8 4.42 2.91 -5.26
N GLY A 9 5.00 3.88 -4.54
CA GLY A 9 4.58 5.28 -4.57
C GLY A 9 3.35 5.59 -3.70
N MET A 10 3.32 5.13 -2.45
CA MET A 10 2.35 5.60 -1.44
C MET A 10 3.03 5.93 -0.12
N VAL A 11 2.35 6.75 0.67
CA VAL A 11 2.61 6.97 2.09
C VAL A 11 1.41 6.43 2.87
N VAL A 12 1.68 5.69 3.94
CA VAL A 12 0.63 5.17 4.82
C VAL A 12 0.79 5.69 6.25
N GLU A 13 -0.32 5.89 6.93
CA GLU A 13 -0.39 6.45 8.29
C GLU A 13 -1.47 5.76 9.13
N PRO A 14 -1.41 5.80 10.47
CA PRO A 14 -0.34 6.36 11.29
C PRO A 14 0.92 5.47 11.28
N GLN A 15 1.99 5.91 11.96
CA GLN A 15 3.20 5.11 12.15
C GLN A 15 2.91 3.82 12.95
N ASP A 16 2.08 3.94 13.99
CA ASP A 16 1.57 2.83 14.78
C ASP A 16 0.04 2.91 14.82
N PRO A 17 -0.68 1.98 14.14
CA PRO A 17 -2.13 1.96 14.18
C PRO A 17 -2.68 1.30 15.46
N GLY A 18 -1.82 0.77 16.34
CA GLY A 18 -2.21 -0.02 17.50
C GLY A 18 -2.69 -1.44 17.11
N PRO A 19 -2.90 -2.35 18.07
CA PRO A 19 -3.00 -3.80 17.82
C PRO A 19 -4.17 -4.26 16.94
N ARG A 20 -5.20 -3.41 16.76
CA ARG A 20 -6.37 -3.70 15.91
C ARG A 20 -6.60 -2.65 14.82
N GLY A 21 -5.74 -1.63 14.74
CA GLY A 21 -5.87 -0.60 13.73
C GLY A 21 -5.28 -1.01 12.39
N MET A 22 -5.54 -0.21 11.38
CA MET A 22 -4.95 -0.35 10.05
C MET A 22 -4.33 0.98 9.65
N CYS A 23 -3.20 0.92 8.94
CA CYS A 23 -2.71 2.11 8.26
C CYS A 23 -3.63 2.43 7.07
N HIS A 24 -3.84 3.70 6.79
CA HIS A 24 -4.53 4.21 5.61
C HIS A 24 -3.54 4.90 4.67
N VAL A 25 -3.86 4.95 3.39
CA VAL A 25 -3.11 5.70 2.40
C VAL A 25 -3.30 7.19 2.69
N ALA A 26 -2.23 7.86 3.12
CA ALA A 26 -2.22 9.30 3.35
C ALA A 26 -1.87 10.07 2.07
N GLU A 27 -1.04 9.46 1.21
CA GLU A 27 -0.60 10.08 -0.04
C GLU A 27 -0.36 9.01 -1.12
N VAL A 28 -0.71 9.33 -2.37
CA VAL A 28 -0.30 8.58 -3.56
C VAL A 28 0.65 9.45 -4.37
N LYS A 29 1.91 9.02 -4.49
CA LYS A 29 2.97 9.80 -5.14
C LYS A 29 2.75 9.84 -6.65
N GLN A 30 2.69 11.04 -7.20
CA GLN A 30 2.57 11.26 -8.65
C GLN A 30 3.71 10.54 -9.40
N GLY A 31 3.40 9.94 -10.54
CA GLY A 31 4.37 9.19 -11.34
C GLY A 31 4.78 7.83 -10.78
N GLY A 32 4.41 7.50 -9.54
CA GLY A 32 4.64 6.17 -8.95
C GLY A 32 3.69 5.10 -9.48
N SER A 33 4.01 3.83 -9.21
CA SER A 33 3.26 2.67 -9.72
C SER A 33 1.77 2.69 -9.32
N LEU A 34 1.47 3.11 -8.09
CA LEU A 34 0.07 3.23 -7.64
C LEU A 34 -0.68 4.37 -8.33
N ALA A 35 -0.02 5.51 -8.56
CA ALA A 35 -0.63 6.61 -9.31
C ALA A 35 -0.93 6.19 -10.75
N GLN A 36 -0.01 5.46 -11.39
CA GLN A 36 -0.20 4.94 -12.74
C GLN A 36 -1.34 3.90 -12.82
N HIS A 37 -1.52 3.08 -11.76
CA HIS A 37 -2.64 2.14 -11.69
C HIS A 37 -3.99 2.85 -11.50
N GLY A 38 -4.03 3.99 -10.80
CA GLY A 38 -5.18 4.90 -10.75
C GLY A 38 -6.41 4.45 -9.93
N VAL A 39 -6.34 3.29 -9.26
CA VAL A 39 -7.49 2.73 -8.49
C VAL A 39 -7.44 3.10 -7.01
N VAL A 40 -6.23 3.07 -6.43
CA VAL A 40 -5.98 3.39 -5.01
C VAL A 40 -6.09 4.90 -4.79
N ARG A 41 -6.73 5.29 -3.67
CA ARG A 41 -6.96 6.69 -3.30
C ARG A 41 -6.55 6.92 -1.85
N VAL A 42 -6.33 8.19 -1.53
CA VAL A 42 -6.15 8.65 -0.15
C VAL A 42 -7.38 8.24 0.68
N GLY A 43 -7.13 7.73 1.89
CA GLY A 43 -8.14 7.21 2.82
C GLY A 43 -8.38 5.70 2.73
N ASP A 44 -7.92 5.03 1.66
CA ASP A 44 -8.02 3.57 1.57
C ASP A 44 -7.19 2.91 2.67
N LYS A 45 -7.76 1.95 3.40
CA LYS A 45 -7.09 1.25 4.51
C LYS A 45 -6.35 0.03 3.99
N LEU A 46 -5.07 -0.11 4.30
CA LEU A 46 -4.27 -1.26 3.87
C LEU A 46 -4.56 -2.48 4.74
N ALA A 47 -5.16 -3.50 4.14
CA ALA A 47 -5.50 -4.75 4.82
C ALA A 47 -4.42 -5.82 4.63
N GLU A 48 -3.86 -5.96 3.42
CA GLU A 48 -2.84 -6.99 3.13
C GLU A 48 -1.78 -6.52 2.13
N VAL A 49 -0.58 -7.11 2.27
CA VAL A 49 0.52 -7.02 1.29
C VAL A 49 0.99 -8.45 0.98
N ASP A 50 0.92 -8.85 -0.29
CA ASP A 50 1.24 -10.20 -0.77
C ASP A 50 0.53 -11.33 0.02
N GLY A 51 -0.68 -11.06 0.50
CA GLY A 51 -1.49 -11.99 1.31
C GLY A 51 -1.14 -12.00 2.80
N VAL A 52 -0.21 -11.14 3.25
CA VAL A 52 0.11 -10.96 4.66
C VAL A 52 -0.73 -9.84 5.24
N SER A 53 -1.48 -10.13 6.30
CA SER A 53 -2.31 -9.14 7.00
C SER A 53 -1.46 -8.00 7.57
N CYS A 54 -1.91 -6.77 7.35
CA CYS A 54 -1.32 -5.53 7.85
C CYS A 54 -2.08 -4.96 9.06
N VAL A 55 -3.09 -5.66 9.57
CA VAL A 55 -3.81 -5.24 10.79
C VAL A 55 -2.84 -5.25 11.97
N GLY A 56 -2.83 -4.17 12.74
CA GLY A 56 -1.93 -3.98 13.87
C GLY A 56 -0.44 -3.93 13.52
N THR A 57 -0.12 -3.73 12.24
CA THR A 57 1.26 -3.72 11.77
C THR A 57 1.80 -2.29 11.71
N LEU A 58 2.99 -2.08 12.27
CA LEU A 58 3.69 -0.80 12.19
C LEU A 58 4.00 -0.42 10.74
N ARG A 59 3.95 0.87 10.45
CA ARG A 59 4.27 1.43 9.12
C ARG A 59 5.63 0.98 8.59
N ASP A 60 6.65 0.92 9.44
CA ASP A 60 8.00 0.51 9.03
C ASP A 60 8.04 -0.95 8.59
N ARG A 61 7.24 -1.82 9.23
CA ARG A 61 7.11 -3.21 8.80
C ARG A 61 6.35 -3.33 7.49
N ILE A 62 5.28 -2.55 7.30
CA ILE A 62 4.57 -2.45 6.01
C ILE A 62 5.53 -2.00 4.90
N LYS A 63 6.35 -0.98 5.16
CA LYS A 63 7.37 -0.49 4.22
C LYS A 63 8.33 -1.60 3.81
N GLY A 64 8.76 -2.44 4.75
CA GLY A 64 9.61 -3.60 4.46
C GLY A 64 8.96 -4.67 3.57
N MET A 65 7.63 -4.79 3.57
CA MET A 65 6.90 -5.72 2.70
C MET A 65 6.66 -5.14 1.30
N VAL A 66 6.39 -3.84 1.24
CA VAL A 66 6.06 -3.14 -0.01
C VAL A 66 7.31 -2.82 -0.83
N VAL A 67 8.41 -2.41 -0.18
CA VAL A 67 9.66 -2.07 -0.85
C VAL A 67 10.45 -3.34 -1.15
N GLY A 68 10.93 -3.46 -2.38
CA GLY A 68 11.63 -4.66 -2.85
C GLY A 68 12.41 -4.43 -4.14
N PRO A 69 12.91 -5.50 -4.77
CA PRO A 69 13.69 -5.40 -6.00
C PRO A 69 12.87 -4.75 -7.13
N ARG A 70 13.47 -3.79 -7.83
CA ARG A 70 12.86 -3.16 -9.01
C ARG A 70 12.41 -4.21 -10.03
N GLY A 71 11.23 -4.01 -10.60
CA GLY A 71 10.66 -4.88 -11.64
C GLY A 71 9.88 -6.09 -11.11
N THR A 72 9.87 -6.32 -9.79
CA THR A 72 8.99 -7.33 -9.17
C THR A 72 7.60 -6.75 -8.91
N SER A 73 6.56 -7.59 -8.88
CA SER A 73 5.21 -7.17 -8.52
C SER A 73 4.93 -7.35 -7.03
N VAL A 74 3.98 -6.56 -6.52
CA VAL A 74 3.41 -6.70 -5.18
C VAL A 74 1.89 -6.59 -5.29
N ARG A 75 1.20 -7.47 -4.56
CA ARG A 75 -0.27 -7.47 -4.47
C ARG A 75 -0.69 -6.76 -3.20
N LEU A 76 -1.60 -5.80 -3.31
CA LEU A 76 -2.15 -5.06 -2.19
C LEU A 76 -3.66 -5.31 -2.11
N LEU A 77 -4.15 -5.54 -0.89
CA LEU A 77 -5.57 -5.48 -0.58
C LEU A 77 -5.83 -4.25 0.27
N LEU A 78 -6.70 -3.37 -0.22
CA LEU A 78 -7.16 -2.20 0.50
C LEU A 78 -8.67 -2.23 0.71
N LEU A 79 -9.13 -1.53 1.74
CA LEU A 79 -10.53 -1.38 2.10
C LEU A 79 -10.93 0.08 1.98
N ARG A 80 -11.95 0.36 1.18
CA ARG A 80 -12.55 1.69 1.06
C ARG A 80 -13.90 1.72 1.73
N GLU A 81 -14.09 2.64 2.67
CA GLU A 81 -15.39 2.84 3.30
C GLU A 81 -16.42 3.34 2.28
N ARG A 82 -17.63 2.78 2.33
CA ARG A 82 -18.75 3.19 1.48
C ARG A 82 -19.89 3.69 2.36
N PRO A 83 -20.48 4.86 2.06
CA PRO A 83 -21.66 5.33 2.78
C PRO A 83 -22.78 4.31 2.69
N GLY A 84 -23.33 3.89 3.84
CA GLY A 84 -24.50 3.02 3.90
C GLY A 84 -24.27 1.57 3.46
N GLY A 85 -23.02 1.09 3.38
CA GLY A 85 -22.73 -0.28 2.97
C GLY A 85 -21.41 -0.82 3.52
N PRO A 86 -21.15 -2.12 3.31
CA PRO A 86 -19.89 -2.72 3.73
C PRO A 86 -18.72 -2.10 2.93
N PRO A 87 -17.51 -2.06 3.55
CA PRO A 87 -16.30 -1.63 2.87
C PRO A 87 -16.11 -2.34 1.53
N GLN A 88 -15.64 -1.60 0.53
CA GLN A 88 -15.24 -2.17 -0.75
C GLN A 88 -13.82 -2.70 -0.66
N GLU A 89 -13.61 -3.95 -1.06
CA GLU A 89 -12.29 -4.52 -1.27
C GLU A 89 -11.70 -4.02 -2.59
N ILE A 90 -10.46 -3.53 -2.53
CA ILE A 90 -9.69 -3.04 -3.66
C ILE A 90 -8.43 -3.88 -3.74
N ARG A 91 -8.35 -4.73 -4.77
CA ARG A 91 -7.17 -5.55 -5.05
C ARG A 91 -6.41 -4.92 -6.20
N VAL A 92 -5.13 -4.65 -5.98
CA VAL A 92 -4.23 -4.14 -7.02
C VAL A 92 -2.94 -4.94 -7.03
N GLU A 93 -2.42 -5.15 -8.23
CA GLU A 93 -1.07 -5.67 -8.43
C GLU A 93 -0.27 -4.61 -9.17
N VAL A 94 0.85 -4.19 -8.59
CA VAL A 94 1.68 -3.12 -9.15
C VAL A 94 3.14 -3.55 -9.16
N VAL A 95 3.87 -3.11 -10.18
CA VAL A 95 5.30 -3.35 -10.31
C VAL A 95 6.06 -2.35 -9.45
N ARG A 96 7.00 -2.82 -8.64
CA ARG A 96 7.95 -2.00 -7.89
C ARG A 96 8.85 -1.24 -8.86
N ALA A 97 8.64 0.06 -8.96
CA ALA A 97 9.37 0.93 -9.87
C ALA A 97 9.90 2.15 -9.11
N VAL A 98 10.91 2.79 -9.69
CA VAL A 98 11.40 4.07 -9.16
C VAL A 98 10.25 5.05 -9.28
N GLY A 99 9.76 5.55 -8.13
CA GLY A 99 8.88 6.72 -8.13
C GLY A 99 9.67 7.92 -8.66
N ALA A 100 9.02 8.72 -9.52
CA ALA A 100 9.60 9.94 -10.08
C ALA A 100 10.10 10.90 -8.98
#